data_AF-A0A396Z5E6-F1
#
_entry.id   AF-A0A396Z5E6-F1
#
_cell.length_a   1.000
_cell.length_b   1.000
_cell.length_c   1.000
_cell.angle_alpha   90.00
_cell.angle_beta   90.00
_cell.angle_gamma   90.00
#
_symmetry.space_group_name_H-M   'P 1'
#
loop_
_entity.id
_entity.type
_entity.pdbx_description
1 polymer ?
#
loop_
_entity_poly.entity_id
_entity_poly.type
_entity_poly.pdbx_seq_one_letter_code
_entity_poly.pdbx_strand_id
1 'polypeptide(L)'
;MNITLYQISCYLVATILAYRTLHNLFLFYKNRKQVYLLHFAFLQVAYGFYLLFFTKTVNAISAQEALVWERFENACIPIFGMSLILFVNSYRRIFSKDFVYLYILLNVLLSGVILADPNSYHIGLAHERKFPALGIVIYETDQPLLVQYFYLSGILMIFWTLFKVITQFVRNLFRNLFLLVGLIVFCANAFLDILVAMDLVPIPYTSHFSFLILMFSVDSFLTLNKSGREIREELKQALVSPEEFSLNPSSSSNQDKTKEEKVNATYAKIGSIQNEREQIFIRALGSLELEKGGVRIPQTEISSKKKMLKLVKILLVRFEKGIHRDELLELLWPGMTDKNALNSLHALCFRLRRIIGNPEALVFSEDRLFFRQDLVQTDFQMFEKHYEGGAKALRKGDLELAIQEFRFARAFYRGDFFDFDLYFPESEIRREYIRKSLIEIFRFLCEKDVERKEVEGLLEDSASWIRLDDLDERAWRFHFEALLQLDRKNEALRKYEEFRKSLRKELGVDPESETLALIERIRSGAVSRA
;
A
#
# COMPACT_ATOMS: atom_id res chain seq x y z
N MET A 1 -6.36 23.45 -46.74
CA MET A 1 -5.23 23.43 -45.77
C MET A 1 -4.34 22.26 -46.13
N ASN A 2 -3.09 22.52 -46.50
CA ASN A 2 -2.13 21.47 -46.89
C ASN A 2 -1.46 20.92 -45.62
N ILE A 3 -2.20 20.18 -44.81
CA ILE A 3 -1.69 19.53 -43.60
C ILE A 3 -1.68 18.03 -43.85
N THR A 4 -0.52 17.40 -43.61
CA THR A 4 -0.32 15.96 -43.81
C THR A 4 -1.00 15.14 -42.73
N LEU A 5 -1.25 13.85 -43.01
CA LEU A 5 -1.83 12.94 -42.02
C LEU A 5 -0.93 12.79 -40.77
N TYR A 6 0.39 12.90 -40.95
CA TYR A 6 1.38 12.94 -39.87
C TYR A 6 1.28 14.23 -39.02
N GLN A 7 1.21 15.41 -39.65
CA GLN A 7 0.96 16.64 -38.89
C GLN A 7 -0.40 16.60 -38.18
N ILE A 8 -1.45 16.04 -38.80
CA ILE A 8 -2.75 15.81 -38.14
C ILE A 8 -2.60 14.91 -36.91
N SER A 9 -1.81 13.82 -36.97
CA SER A 9 -1.58 12.97 -35.79
C SER A 9 -0.80 13.70 -34.70
N CYS A 10 0.21 14.51 -35.04
CA CYS A 10 0.93 15.33 -34.07
C CYS A 10 0.03 16.39 -33.42
N TYR A 11 -0.80 17.11 -34.21
CA TYR A 11 -1.80 18.04 -33.68
C TYR A 11 -2.86 17.35 -32.83
N LEU A 12 -3.26 16.11 -33.16
CA LEU A 12 -4.17 15.31 -32.35
C LEU A 12 -3.53 14.94 -31.00
N VAL A 13 -2.28 14.48 -30.99
CA VAL A 13 -1.52 14.22 -29.75
C VAL A 13 -1.36 15.49 -28.91
N ALA A 14 -0.95 16.61 -29.52
CA ALA A 14 -0.85 17.90 -28.84
C ALA A 14 -2.20 18.38 -28.27
N THR A 15 -3.30 18.16 -28.98
CA THR A 15 -4.66 18.47 -28.52
C THR A 15 -5.08 17.59 -27.34
N ILE A 16 -4.78 16.28 -27.38
CA ILE A 16 -5.02 15.37 -26.26
C ILE A 16 -4.16 15.77 -25.04
N LEU A 17 -2.90 16.14 -25.24
CA LEU A 17 -2.02 16.63 -24.17
C LEU A 17 -2.49 17.98 -23.60
N ALA A 18 -3.01 18.89 -24.41
CA ALA A 18 -3.60 20.15 -23.95
C ALA A 18 -4.88 19.92 -23.14
N TYR A 19 -5.76 19.02 -23.60
CA TYR A 19 -6.95 18.61 -22.84
C TYR A 19 -6.58 17.94 -21.51
N ARG A 20 -5.58 17.03 -21.52
CA ARG A 20 -5.05 16.35 -20.32
C ARG A 20 -4.38 17.32 -19.36
N THR A 21 -3.65 18.31 -19.88
CA THR A 21 -3.10 19.44 -19.11
C THR A 21 -4.21 20.19 -18.39
N LEU A 22 -5.24 20.65 -19.11
CA LEU A 22 -6.36 21.40 -18.52
C LEU A 22 -7.10 20.55 -17.47
N HIS A 23 -7.28 19.25 -17.73
CA HIS A 23 -7.84 18.31 -16.76
C HIS A 23 -6.97 18.20 -15.49
N ASN A 24 -5.66 18.04 -15.62
CA ASN A 24 -4.73 17.92 -14.49
C ASN A 24 -4.58 19.24 -13.71
N LEU A 25 -4.59 20.40 -14.38
CA LEU A 25 -4.65 21.71 -13.74
C LEU A 25 -5.98 21.92 -12.99
N PHE A 26 -7.11 21.48 -13.55
CA PHE A 26 -8.41 21.53 -12.88
C PHE A 26 -8.47 20.62 -11.64
N LEU A 27 -7.93 19.40 -11.73
CA LEU A 27 -7.78 18.50 -10.59
C LEU A 27 -6.86 19.09 -9.51
N PHE A 28 -5.74 19.72 -9.89
CA PHE A 28 -4.85 20.41 -8.94
C PHE A 28 -5.53 21.65 -8.31
N TYR A 29 -6.29 22.43 -9.08
CA TYR A 29 -7.06 23.55 -8.56
C TYR A 29 -8.06 23.08 -7.48
N LYS A 30 -8.76 21.96 -7.75
CA LYS A 30 -9.70 21.31 -6.82
C LYS A 30 -9.00 20.68 -5.60
N ASN A 31 -7.75 20.24 -5.70
CA ASN A 31 -6.99 19.67 -4.58
C ASN A 31 -5.51 20.10 -4.57
N ARG A 32 -5.26 21.29 -4.01
CA ARG A 32 -3.92 21.90 -3.91
C ARG A 32 -2.86 21.08 -3.16
N LYS A 33 -3.26 20.06 -2.38
CA LYS A 33 -2.32 19.14 -1.71
C LYS A 33 -1.64 18.18 -2.68
N GLN A 34 -2.18 17.98 -3.89
CA GLN A 34 -1.65 17.06 -4.90
C GLN A 34 -0.71 17.74 -5.89
N VAL A 35 0.39 18.32 -5.37
CA VAL A 35 1.36 19.13 -6.14
C VAL A 35 1.97 18.38 -7.33
N TYR A 36 2.05 17.03 -7.28
CA TYR A 36 2.50 16.21 -8.40
C TYR A 36 1.63 16.36 -9.66
N LEU A 37 0.34 16.71 -9.54
CA LEU A 37 -0.53 16.98 -10.69
C LEU A 37 -0.15 18.28 -11.42
N LEU A 38 0.32 19.30 -10.69
CA LEU A 38 0.82 20.54 -11.29
C LEU A 38 2.09 20.27 -12.11
N HIS A 39 3.04 19.53 -11.53
CA HIS A 39 4.27 19.16 -12.24
C HIS A 39 4.01 18.20 -13.41
N PHE A 40 3.02 17.31 -13.31
CA PHE A 40 2.61 16.46 -14.42
C PHE A 40 1.94 17.25 -15.54
N ALA A 41 1.11 18.25 -15.21
CA ALA A 41 0.60 19.20 -16.19
C ALA A 41 1.74 20.01 -16.85
N PHE A 42 2.75 20.46 -16.10
CA PHE A 42 3.92 21.11 -16.69
C PHE A 42 4.72 20.19 -17.63
N LEU A 43 4.84 18.90 -17.31
CA LEU A 43 5.45 17.90 -18.19
C LEU A 43 4.65 17.72 -19.49
N GLN A 44 3.32 17.68 -19.41
CA GLN A 44 2.41 17.62 -20.56
C GLN A 44 2.45 18.91 -21.40
N VAL A 45 2.59 20.08 -20.76
CA VAL A 45 2.76 21.39 -21.43
C VAL A 45 4.10 21.45 -22.15
N ALA A 46 5.20 21.06 -21.51
CA ALA A 46 6.53 21.09 -22.11
C ALA A 46 6.61 20.20 -23.35
N TYR A 47 6.06 18.97 -23.29
CA TYR A 47 5.99 18.09 -24.45
C TYR A 47 4.97 18.55 -25.49
N GLY A 48 3.86 19.19 -25.06
CA GLY A 48 2.87 19.78 -25.95
C GLY A 48 3.44 20.93 -26.78
N PHE A 49 4.22 21.83 -26.16
CA PHE A 49 4.92 22.90 -26.88
C PHE A 49 6.03 22.36 -27.78
N TYR A 50 6.86 21.44 -27.28
CA TYR A 50 7.83 20.69 -28.08
C TYR A 50 7.19 20.14 -29.37
N LEU A 51 6.08 19.41 -29.24
CA LEU A 51 5.38 18.81 -30.38
C LEU A 51 4.71 19.84 -31.31
N LEU A 52 4.21 20.95 -30.78
CA LEU A 52 3.66 22.04 -31.59
C LEU A 52 4.75 22.76 -32.40
N PHE A 53 5.93 22.99 -31.82
CA PHE A 53 7.07 23.57 -32.54
C PHE A 53 7.62 22.58 -33.58
N PHE A 54 7.72 21.29 -33.25
CA PHE A 54 8.02 20.23 -34.22
C PHE A 54 7.02 20.18 -35.39
N THR A 55 5.70 20.36 -35.17
CA THR A 55 4.73 20.44 -36.29
C THR A 55 4.92 21.65 -37.21
N LYS A 56 5.78 22.61 -36.84
CA LYS A 56 6.18 23.77 -37.63
C LYS A 56 7.54 23.63 -38.32
N THR A 57 8.41 22.71 -37.87
CA THR A 57 9.60 22.31 -38.65
C THR A 57 9.19 21.40 -39.82
N VAL A 58 8.20 20.52 -39.59
CA VAL A 58 7.58 19.69 -40.64
C VAL A 58 6.88 20.56 -41.70
N ASN A 59 7.32 20.45 -42.95
CA ASN A 59 6.81 21.21 -44.10
C ASN A 59 6.82 22.75 -43.90
N ALA A 60 7.87 23.27 -43.24
CA ALA A 60 8.11 24.72 -43.15
C ALA A 60 8.25 25.37 -44.55
N ILE A 61 7.91 26.66 -44.68
CA ILE A 61 7.95 27.37 -45.98
C ILE A 61 9.38 27.67 -46.42
N SER A 62 10.32 27.74 -45.46
CA SER A 62 11.75 27.91 -45.72
C SER A 62 12.60 27.23 -44.65
N ALA A 63 13.85 26.92 -44.99
CA ALA A 63 14.83 26.46 -44.01
C ALA A 63 14.96 27.41 -42.81
N GLN A 64 15.03 28.73 -43.07
CA GLN A 64 15.13 29.77 -42.03
C GLN A 64 13.93 29.77 -41.06
N GLU A 65 12.72 29.51 -41.56
CA GLU A 65 11.54 29.33 -40.69
C GLU A 65 11.68 28.07 -39.82
N ALA A 66 12.12 26.95 -40.40
CA ALA A 66 12.35 25.72 -39.65
C ALA A 66 13.40 25.91 -38.54
N LEU A 67 14.48 26.68 -38.77
CA LEU A 67 15.50 26.96 -37.75
C LEU A 67 14.91 27.62 -36.50
N VAL A 68 13.98 28.57 -36.70
CA VAL A 68 13.33 29.29 -35.60
C VAL A 68 12.42 28.36 -34.81
N TRP A 69 11.66 27.50 -35.48
CA TRP A 69 10.80 26.53 -34.81
C TRP A 69 11.59 25.42 -34.12
N GLU A 70 12.65 24.90 -34.73
CA GLU A 70 13.55 23.94 -34.10
C GLU A 70 14.21 24.55 -32.84
N ARG A 71 14.60 25.82 -32.88
CA ARG A 71 15.15 26.53 -31.70
C ARG A 71 14.15 26.60 -30.53
N PHE A 72 12.86 26.81 -30.82
CA PHE A 72 11.80 26.76 -29.80
C PHE A 72 11.51 25.33 -29.31
N GLU A 73 11.51 24.34 -30.20
CA GLU A 73 11.39 22.91 -29.87
C GLU A 73 12.51 22.50 -28.90
N ASN A 74 13.75 22.82 -29.24
CA ASN A 74 14.95 22.50 -28.49
C ASN A 74 15.01 23.21 -27.13
N ALA A 75 14.55 24.46 -27.05
CA ALA A 75 14.38 25.16 -25.77
C ALA A 75 13.36 24.48 -24.82
N CYS A 76 12.42 23.66 -25.32
CA CYS A 76 11.48 22.91 -24.50
C CYS A 76 12.09 21.66 -23.84
N ILE A 77 13.17 21.09 -24.38
CA ILE A 77 13.76 19.84 -23.87
C ILE A 77 14.31 20.00 -22.43
N PRO A 78 15.06 21.08 -22.06
CA PRO A 78 15.41 21.35 -20.67
C PRO A 78 14.19 21.56 -19.75
N ILE A 79 13.13 22.20 -20.26
CA ILE A 79 11.88 22.43 -19.51
C ILE A 79 11.15 21.10 -19.24
N PHE A 80 11.17 20.19 -20.21
CA PHE A 80 10.65 18.83 -20.09
C PHE A 80 11.44 18.02 -19.03
N GLY A 81 12.78 18.01 -19.11
CA GLY A 81 13.63 17.30 -18.13
C GLY A 81 13.45 17.84 -16.70
N MET A 82 13.38 19.16 -16.54
CA MET A 82 13.05 19.84 -15.30
C MET A 82 11.67 19.41 -14.76
N SER A 83 10.65 19.41 -15.61
CA SER A 83 9.28 19.02 -15.25
C SER A 83 9.20 17.53 -14.87
N LEU A 84 10.00 16.67 -15.51
CA LEU A 84 10.08 15.24 -15.19
C LEU A 84 10.66 15.01 -13.79
N ILE A 85 11.76 15.67 -13.44
CA ILE A 85 12.34 15.54 -12.08
C ILE A 85 11.40 16.14 -11.02
N LEU A 86 10.77 17.28 -11.30
CA LEU A 86 9.75 17.87 -10.41
C LEU A 86 8.56 16.92 -10.20
N PHE A 87 8.03 16.32 -11.26
CA PHE A 87 6.95 15.33 -11.20
C PHE A 87 7.35 14.11 -10.36
N VAL A 88 8.46 13.46 -10.71
CA VAL A 88 8.96 12.28 -10.01
C VAL A 88 9.22 12.57 -8.53
N ASN A 89 9.98 13.62 -8.22
CA ASN A 89 10.40 13.91 -6.83
C ASN A 89 9.26 14.43 -5.94
N SER A 90 8.22 15.04 -6.52
CA SER A 90 7.01 15.45 -5.81
C SER A 90 6.02 14.29 -5.60
N TYR A 91 6.04 13.25 -6.44
CA TYR A 91 5.27 12.04 -6.23
C TYR A 91 5.89 11.13 -5.15
N ARG A 92 7.22 11.01 -5.15
CA ARG A 92 8.03 10.32 -4.12
C ARG A 92 9.43 10.91 -4.08
N ARG A 93 9.99 11.19 -2.91
CA ARG A 93 11.36 11.71 -2.79
C ARG A 93 12.37 10.64 -3.23
N ILE A 94 13.04 10.90 -4.35
CA ILE A 94 14.14 10.10 -4.93
C ILE A 94 15.48 10.87 -4.83
N PHE A 95 15.42 12.19 -4.97
CA PHE A 95 16.58 13.09 -5.01
C PHE A 95 16.53 14.11 -3.85
N SER A 96 17.69 14.61 -3.42
CA SER A 96 17.78 15.69 -2.43
C SER A 96 17.14 16.99 -2.97
N LYS A 97 16.71 17.87 -2.06
CA LYS A 97 16.15 19.18 -2.47
C LYS A 97 17.17 19.99 -3.26
N ASP A 98 18.41 19.96 -2.82
CA ASP A 98 19.50 20.81 -3.29
C ASP A 98 19.92 20.41 -4.71
N PHE A 99 19.97 19.10 -4.99
CA PHE A 99 20.12 18.57 -6.34
C PHE A 99 18.98 19.01 -7.26
N VAL A 100 17.73 18.94 -6.81
CA VAL A 100 16.57 19.33 -7.63
C VAL A 100 16.57 20.84 -7.91
N TYR A 101 16.89 21.70 -6.92
CA TYR A 101 17.00 23.14 -7.15
C TYR A 101 18.15 23.49 -8.10
N LEU A 102 19.33 22.86 -7.95
CA LEU A 102 20.46 23.05 -8.85
C LEU A 102 20.14 22.61 -10.29
N TYR A 103 19.47 21.46 -10.44
CA TYR A 103 19.05 20.97 -11.75
C TYR A 103 18.00 21.87 -12.41
N ILE A 104 17.02 22.37 -11.65
CA ILE A 104 16.05 23.36 -12.14
C ILE A 104 16.77 24.61 -12.63
N LEU A 105 17.65 25.19 -11.80
CA LEU A 105 18.41 26.39 -12.13
C LEU A 105 19.22 26.22 -13.43
N LEU A 106 19.92 25.11 -13.57
CA LEU A 106 20.74 24.81 -14.76
C LEU A 106 19.87 24.66 -16.02
N ASN A 107 18.70 24.02 -15.93
CA ASN A 107 17.82 23.82 -17.09
C ASN A 107 17.03 25.09 -17.47
N VAL A 108 16.69 25.95 -16.50
CA VAL A 108 16.16 27.30 -16.79
C VAL A 108 17.22 28.11 -17.53
N LEU A 109 18.45 28.12 -17.03
CA LEU A 109 19.56 28.87 -17.65
C LEU A 109 19.85 28.35 -19.06
N LEU A 110 19.90 27.03 -19.26
CA LEU A 110 20.11 26.40 -20.56
C LEU A 110 19.02 26.77 -21.58
N SER A 111 17.74 26.66 -21.19
CA SER A 111 16.61 27.07 -22.06
C SER A 111 16.68 28.57 -22.39
N GLY A 112 17.04 29.41 -21.41
CA GLY A 112 17.28 30.83 -21.59
C GLY A 112 18.42 31.14 -22.56
N VAL A 113 19.55 30.42 -22.48
CA VAL A 113 20.69 30.57 -23.40
C VAL A 113 20.29 30.17 -24.82
N ILE A 114 19.64 29.01 -24.99
CA ILE A 114 19.15 28.55 -26.29
C ILE A 114 18.24 29.60 -26.94
N LEU A 115 17.34 30.24 -26.19
CA LEU A 115 16.42 31.26 -26.72
C LEU A 115 17.06 32.65 -26.93
N ALA A 116 18.02 33.06 -26.09
CA ALA A 116 18.51 34.44 -26.05
C ALA A 116 19.83 34.66 -26.80
N ASP A 117 20.80 33.75 -26.73
CA ASP A 117 22.11 33.95 -27.37
C ASP A 117 22.06 33.56 -28.85
N PRO A 118 22.27 34.49 -29.81
CA PRO A 118 22.31 34.17 -31.23
C PRO A 118 23.41 33.17 -31.60
N ASN A 119 24.50 33.10 -30.82
CA ASN A 119 25.66 32.25 -31.13
C ASN A 119 25.53 30.83 -30.60
N SER A 120 24.66 30.60 -29.62
CA SER A 120 24.29 29.26 -29.13
C SER A 120 23.63 28.39 -30.19
N TYR A 121 23.12 29.00 -31.27
CA TYR A 121 22.28 28.38 -32.28
C TYR A 121 22.66 28.81 -33.72
N HIS A 122 23.97 28.91 -33.99
CA HIS A 122 24.48 29.04 -35.36
C HIS A 122 24.24 27.75 -36.14
N ILE A 123 23.50 27.86 -37.24
CA ILE A 123 23.03 26.72 -38.03
C ILE A 123 23.11 27.06 -39.53
N GLY A 124 23.79 26.20 -40.29
CA GLY A 124 23.48 25.97 -41.71
C GLY A 124 22.46 24.83 -41.83
N LEU A 125 21.65 24.81 -42.89
CA LEU A 125 20.77 23.66 -43.13
C LEU A 125 21.65 22.43 -43.41
N ALA A 126 21.60 21.41 -42.55
CA ALA A 126 22.40 20.21 -42.70
C ALA A 126 21.81 19.30 -43.79
N HIS A 127 20.53 18.93 -43.65
CA HIS A 127 19.83 18.09 -44.63
C HIS A 127 18.31 18.34 -44.63
N GLU A 128 17.68 18.14 -45.80
CA GLU A 128 16.23 18.04 -45.94
C GLU A 128 15.79 16.58 -46.03
N ARG A 129 14.90 16.17 -45.13
CA ARG A 129 14.56 14.77 -44.91
C ARG A 129 13.14 14.45 -45.35
N LYS A 130 13.03 13.71 -46.46
CA LYS A 130 11.78 13.49 -47.18
C LYS A 130 11.21 12.11 -46.87
N PHE A 131 9.94 12.06 -46.47
CA PHE A 131 9.17 10.82 -46.31
C PHE A 131 7.96 10.84 -47.28
N PRO A 132 8.15 10.46 -48.56
CA PRO A 132 7.14 10.66 -49.61
C PRO A 132 5.80 9.98 -49.31
N ALA A 133 5.81 8.81 -48.67
CA ALA A 133 4.62 8.05 -48.29
C ALA A 133 3.71 8.78 -47.28
N LEU A 134 4.20 9.83 -46.63
CA LEU A 134 3.45 10.65 -45.66
C LEU A 134 3.33 12.13 -46.09
N GLY A 135 3.95 12.51 -47.21
CA GLY A 135 3.94 13.89 -47.73
C GLY A 135 4.70 14.91 -46.89
N ILE A 136 5.63 14.47 -46.03
CA ILE A 136 6.38 15.32 -45.11
C ILE A 136 7.85 15.49 -45.52
N VAL A 137 8.35 16.69 -45.31
CA VAL A 137 9.77 17.08 -45.28
C VAL A 137 10.07 17.61 -43.88
N ILE A 138 11.15 17.13 -43.27
CA ILE A 138 11.70 17.67 -42.02
C ILE A 138 13.04 18.31 -42.36
N TYR A 139 13.31 19.50 -41.83
CA TYR A 139 14.59 20.16 -41.96
C TYR A 139 15.40 19.91 -40.69
N GLU A 140 16.57 19.31 -40.83
CA GLU A 140 17.48 18.98 -39.72
C GLU A 140 18.76 19.84 -39.82
N THR A 141 19.43 20.06 -38.67
CA THR A 141 20.37 21.18 -38.51
C THR A 141 21.67 20.82 -37.82
N ASP A 142 22.74 21.52 -38.19
CA ASP A 142 24.06 21.39 -37.57
C ASP A 142 24.07 22.06 -36.19
N GLN A 143 23.64 21.33 -35.16
CA GLN A 143 23.64 21.82 -33.78
C GLN A 143 25.08 21.95 -33.24
N PRO A 144 25.48 23.08 -32.61
CA PRO A 144 26.82 23.25 -32.04
C PRO A 144 27.20 22.19 -30.99
N LEU A 145 28.48 21.82 -30.92
CA LEU A 145 29.01 20.81 -29.98
C LEU A 145 28.57 21.02 -28.51
N LEU A 146 28.44 22.27 -28.06
CA LEU A 146 27.95 22.61 -26.72
C LEU A 146 26.49 22.20 -26.52
N VAL A 147 25.64 22.42 -27.53
CA VAL A 147 24.22 22.02 -27.54
C VAL A 147 24.10 20.49 -27.58
N GLN A 148 24.88 19.82 -28.44
CA GLN A 148 24.95 18.35 -28.49
C GLN A 148 25.34 17.74 -27.14
N TYR A 149 26.35 18.31 -26.46
CA TYR A 149 26.76 17.88 -25.12
C TYR A 149 25.62 18.05 -24.09
N PHE A 150 24.91 19.18 -24.11
CA PHE A 150 23.77 19.39 -23.23
C PHE A 150 22.63 18.39 -23.50
N TYR A 151 22.36 18.00 -24.75
CA TYR A 151 21.39 16.94 -25.04
C TYR A 151 21.84 15.57 -24.58
N LEU A 152 23.08 15.17 -24.84
CA LEU A 152 23.60 13.89 -24.36
C LEU A 152 23.52 13.81 -22.82
N SER A 153 23.87 14.90 -22.13
CA SER A 153 23.74 15.03 -20.67
C SER A 153 22.27 14.95 -20.20
N GLY A 154 21.35 15.66 -20.88
CA GLY A 154 19.92 15.62 -20.60
C GLY A 154 19.30 14.24 -20.80
N ILE A 155 19.65 13.56 -21.89
CA ILE A 155 19.22 12.19 -22.22
C ILE A 155 19.74 11.19 -21.17
N LEU A 156 21.02 11.26 -20.81
CA LEU A 156 21.61 10.45 -19.73
C LEU A 156 20.89 10.69 -18.38
N MET A 157 20.54 11.93 -18.06
CA MET A 157 19.77 12.28 -16.85
C MET A 157 18.33 11.74 -16.90
N ILE A 158 17.66 11.77 -18.05
CA ILE A 158 16.35 11.15 -18.23
C ILE A 158 16.46 9.64 -18.00
N PHE A 159 17.42 8.95 -18.63
CA PHE A 159 17.65 7.53 -18.40
C PHE A 159 17.99 7.20 -16.93
N TRP A 160 18.82 8.00 -16.25
CA TRP A 160 19.11 7.80 -14.83
C TRP A 160 17.88 8.02 -13.93
N THR A 161 17.02 8.99 -14.27
CA THR A 161 15.72 9.18 -13.61
C THR A 161 14.81 7.97 -13.80
N LEU A 162 14.67 7.48 -15.04
CA LEU A 162 13.87 6.31 -15.35
C LEU A 162 14.41 5.06 -14.65
N PHE A 163 15.73 4.84 -14.62
CA PHE A 163 16.36 3.75 -13.87
C PHE A 163 16.08 3.84 -12.36
N LYS A 164 16.19 5.03 -11.76
CA LYS A 164 15.84 5.27 -10.34
C LYS A 164 14.36 5.02 -10.07
N VAL A 165 13.46 5.42 -10.97
CA VAL A 165 12.03 5.12 -10.86
C VAL A 165 11.78 3.61 -10.97
N ILE A 166 12.30 2.94 -12.00
CA ILE A 166 12.17 1.49 -12.18
C ILE A 166 12.64 0.76 -10.91
N THR A 167 13.88 0.99 -10.47
CA THR A 167 14.47 0.31 -9.30
C THR A 167 13.72 0.60 -8.00
N GLN A 168 13.23 1.81 -7.77
CA GLN A 168 12.47 2.12 -6.55
C GLN A 168 11.00 1.64 -6.59
N PHE A 169 10.48 1.27 -7.76
CA PHE A 169 9.09 0.83 -7.95
C PHE A 169 8.91 -0.60 -8.50
N VAL A 170 9.96 -1.40 -8.72
CA VAL A 170 9.90 -2.78 -9.30
C VAL A 170 8.71 -3.61 -8.80
N ARG A 171 8.53 -3.71 -7.47
CA ARG A 171 7.46 -4.51 -6.83
C ARG A 171 6.04 -3.99 -7.10
N ASN A 172 5.90 -2.72 -7.51
CA ASN A 172 4.65 -2.13 -8.01
C ASN A 172 4.57 -2.14 -9.54
N LEU A 173 5.70 -2.15 -10.25
CA LEU A 173 5.77 -2.22 -11.71
C LEU A 173 5.19 -3.55 -12.22
N PHE A 174 5.55 -4.67 -11.56
CA PHE A 174 4.92 -5.98 -11.78
C PHE A 174 3.44 -6.06 -11.34
N ARG A 175 2.90 -5.07 -10.61
CA ARG A 175 1.47 -4.95 -10.29
C ARG A 175 0.68 -4.09 -11.28
N ASN A 176 1.35 -3.34 -12.16
CA ASN A 176 0.71 -2.57 -13.22
C ASN A 176 1.45 -2.81 -14.55
N LEU A 177 1.05 -3.89 -15.22
CA LEU A 177 1.60 -4.30 -16.51
C LEU A 177 1.48 -3.21 -17.57
N PHE A 178 0.45 -2.35 -17.51
CA PHE A 178 0.29 -1.26 -18.48
C PHE A 178 1.33 -0.14 -18.29
N LEU A 179 1.76 0.17 -17.07
CA LEU A 179 2.91 1.06 -16.87
C LEU A 179 4.21 0.40 -17.34
N LEU A 180 4.42 -0.89 -17.05
CA LEU A 180 5.61 -1.60 -17.51
C LEU A 180 5.71 -1.60 -19.05
N VAL A 181 4.62 -1.95 -19.74
CA VAL A 181 4.53 -1.93 -21.20
C VAL A 181 4.69 -0.52 -21.77
N GLY A 182 3.97 0.47 -21.23
CA GLY A 182 4.08 1.86 -21.70
C GLY A 182 5.49 2.45 -21.56
N LEU A 183 6.20 2.09 -20.49
CA LEU A 183 7.59 2.49 -20.27
C LEU A 183 8.56 1.77 -21.22
N ILE A 184 8.36 0.47 -21.48
CA ILE A 184 9.15 -0.29 -22.46
C ILE A 184 8.94 0.28 -23.88
N VAL A 185 7.68 0.53 -24.28
CA VAL A 185 7.33 1.10 -25.59
C VAL A 185 7.88 2.52 -25.75
N PHE A 186 7.87 3.34 -24.69
CA PHE A 186 8.50 4.66 -24.74
C PHE A 186 10.02 4.57 -24.88
N CYS A 187 10.71 3.78 -24.06
CA CYS A 187 12.16 3.62 -24.18
C CYS A 187 12.58 3.02 -25.53
N ALA A 188 11.81 2.08 -26.07
CA ALA A 188 12.06 1.49 -27.40
C ALA A 188 11.90 2.52 -28.52
N ASN A 189 10.81 3.30 -28.54
CA ASN A 189 10.61 4.32 -29.56
C ASN A 189 11.52 5.56 -29.37
N ALA A 190 11.93 5.90 -28.14
CA ALA A 190 12.94 6.94 -27.93
C ALA A 190 14.32 6.52 -28.46
N PHE A 191 14.69 5.23 -28.30
CA PHE A 191 15.88 4.68 -28.94
C PHE A 191 15.74 4.61 -30.47
N LEU A 192 14.55 4.24 -30.97
CA LEU A 192 14.25 4.20 -32.41
C LEU A 192 14.36 5.60 -33.04
N ASP A 193 13.83 6.63 -32.40
CA ASP A 193 13.93 8.03 -32.84
C ASP A 193 15.39 8.54 -32.81
N ILE A 194 16.25 8.03 -31.92
CA ILE A 194 17.71 8.28 -31.97
C ILE A 194 18.33 7.57 -33.20
N LEU A 195 17.94 6.33 -33.52
CA LEU A 195 18.42 5.65 -34.73
C LEU A 195 17.91 6.34 -36.01
N VAL A 196 16.73 6.94 -35.98
CA VAL A 196 16.24 7.85 -37.04
C VAL A 196 17.15 9.07 -37.11
N ALA A 197 17.43 9.78 -36.00
CA ALA A 197 18.36 10.93 -36.01
C ALA A 197 19.80 10.59 -36.47
N MET A 198 20.21 9.31 -36.46
CA MET A 198 21.49 8.81 -36.96
C MET A 198 21.45 8.30 -38.42
N ASP A 199 20.37 8.53 -39.16
CA ASP A 199 20.13 8.00 -40.53
C ASP A 199 20.14 6.46 -40.67
N LEU A 200 19.97 5.73 -39.55
CA LEU A 200 19.99 4.27 -39.52
C LEU A 200 18.62 3.62 -39.81
N VAL A 201 17.51 4.38 -39.75
CA VAL A 201 16.15 3.86 -39.99
C VAL A 201 15.30 4.84 -40.81
N PRO A 202 14.75 4.44 -41.98
CA PRO A 202 14.01 5.33 -42.88
C PRO A 202 12.51 5.47 -42.51
N ILE A 203 12.22 5.80 -41.25
CA ILE A 203 10.86 6.06 -40.74
C ILE A 203 10.81 7.44 -40.05
N PRO A 204 9.66 8.11 -40.01
CA PRO A 204 9.55 9.37 -39.27
C PRO A 204 9.65 9.15 -37.75
N TYR A 205 9.95 10.21 -37.02
CA TYR A 205 9.93 10.22 -35.56
C TYR A 205 8.57 9.75 -34.98
N THR A 206 8.60 8.78 -34.07
CA THR A 206 7.41 8.10 -33.52
C THR A 206 7.26 8.22 -32.01
N SER A 207 8.22 8.83 -31.32
CA SER A 207 8.21 9.02 -29.86
C SER A 207 6.97 9.75 -29.36
N HIS A 208 6.31 10.59 -30.17
CA HIS A 208 5.07 11.26 -29.76
C HIS A 208 3.89 10.28 -29.56
N PHE A 209 3.84 9.17 -30.30
CA PHE A 209 2.86 8.11 -30.04
C PHE A 209 3.20 7.29 -28.79
N SER A 210 4.47 6.94 -28.59
CA SER A 210 4.89 6.20 -27.40
C SER A 210 4.87 7.06 -26.13
N PHE A 211 5.05 8.37 -26.25
CA PHE A 211 4.85 9.34 -25.18
C PHE A 211 3.36 9.51 -24.89
N LEU A 212 2.48 9.53 -25.89
CA LEU A 212 1.03 9.49 -25.63
C LEU A 212 0.66 8.21 -24.87
N ILE A 213 1.17 7.05 -25.28
CA ILE A 213 0.97 5.77 -24.57
C ILE A 213 1.53 5.88 -23.15
N LEU A 214 2.77 6.32 -22.95
CA LEU A 214 3.36 6.50 -21.62
C LEU A 214 2.60 7.52 -20.78
N MET A 215 2.06 8.59 -21.35
CA MET A 215 1.22 9.55 -20.64
C MET A 215 -0.12 8.92 -20.25
N PHE A 216 -0.73 8.07 -21.09
CA PHE A 216 -1.88 7.26 -20.68
C PHE A 216 -1.51 6.17 -19.66
N SER A 217 -0.32 5.59 -19.71
CA SER A 217 0.16 4.59 -18.76
C SER A 217 0.59 5.21 -17.42
N VAL A 218 1.07 6.46 -17.42
CA VAL A 218 1.33 7.28 -16.24
C VAL A 218 0.04 7.87 -15.72
N ASP A 219 -0.91 8.35 -16.54
CA ASP A 219 -2.26 8.68 -16.07
C ASP A 219 -2.97 7.44 -15.55
N SER A 220 -2.78 6.26 -16.14
CA SER A 220 -3.32 4.99 -15.64
C SER A 220 -2.63 4.58 -14.35
N PHE A 221 -1.31 4.71 -14.22
CA PHE A 221 -0.60 4.44 -12.96
C PHE A 221 -0.92 5.47 -11.88
N LEU A 222 -1.06 6.74 -12.23
CA LEU A 222 -1.50 7.80 -11.35
C LEU A 222 -2.95 7.55 -10.98
N THR A 223 -3.86 7.19 -11.88
CA THR A 223 -5.25 6.80 -11.56
C THR A 223 -5.40 5.35 -11.06
N LEU A 224 -4.34 4.54 -10.99
CA LEU A 224 -4.26 3.25 -10.28
C LEU A 224 -3.48 3.35 -8.96
N ASN A 225 -2.82 4.49 -8.69
CA ASN A 225 -2.29 4.92 -7.40
C ASN A 225 -2.94 6.25 -6.92
N LYS A 226 -4.07 6.61 -7.53
CA LYS A 226 -5.09 7.60 -7.17
C LYS A 226 -6.46 6.94 -7.35
N SER A 227 -6.58 5.77 -7.96
CA SER A 227 -7.35 4.70 -7.34
C SER A 227 -6.50 4.13 -6.20
N GLY A 228 -5.37 3.44 -6.34
CA GLY A 228 -4.54 2.98 -5.20
C GLY A 228 -4.07 4.03 -4.14
N ARG A 229 -4.34 5.34 -4.32
CA ARG A 229 -4.50 6.35 -3.26
C ARG A 229 -5.92 6.86 -3.04
N GLU A 230 -6.76 7.21 -4.02
CA GLU A 230 -8.17 7.56 -3.74
C GLU A 230 -9.01 6.30 -3.51
N ILE A 231 -9.06 5.24 -4.30
CA ILE A 231 -9.13 3.83 -3.77
C ILE A 231 -7.97 3.41 -2.78
N ARG A 232 -7.49 4.33 -1.93
CA ARG A 232 -7.01 4.18 -0.53
C ARG A 232 -7.66 5.20 0.44
N GLU A 233 -8.14 6.35 -0.04
CA GLU A 233 -8.99 7.44 0.50
C GLU A 233 -10.52 7.30 0.20
N GLU A 234 -11.08 7.30 -1.02
CA GLU A 234 -12.10 6.30 -1.48
C GLU A 234 -11.68 4.81 -1.28
N LEU A 235 -10.77 4.47 -0.38
CA LEU A 235 -10.77 3.17 0.31
C LEU A 235 -10.53 3.37 1.84
N LYS A 236 -10.73 4.61 2.33
CA LYS A 236 -10.99 5.06 3.71
C LYS A 236 -12.47 5.51 3.86
N GLN A 237 -12.93 6.46 3.04
CA GLN A 237 -14.32 6.71 2.62
C GLN A 237 -14.91 5.50 1.88
N ALA A 238 -14.07 4.69 1.25
CA ALA A 238 -14.41 3.31 0.92
C ALA A 238 -13.60 2.30 1.73
N LEU A 239 -13.39 2.51 3.02
CA LEU A 239 -13.18 1.41 3.97
C LEU A 239 -14.55 0.79 4.33
N VAL A 240 -15.62 1.20 3.64
CA VAL A 240 -16.95 1.50 4.12
C VAL A 240 -18.09 0.64 3.50
N SER A 241 -17.70 -0.34 2.69
CA SER A 241 -18.40 -1.59 2.30
C SER A 241 -19.48 -1.65 1.17
N PRO A 242 -19.47 -2.64 0.20
CA PRO A 242 -20.45 -2.69 -0.94
C PRO A 242 -20.86 -4.07 -1.60
N GLU A 243 -22.00 -4.12 -2.32
CA GLU A 243 -22.52 -5.09 -3.39
C GLU A 243 -22.81 -6.62 -3.11
N GLU A 244 -23.64 -7.28 -3.94
CA GLU A 244 -23.93 -8.75 -4.17
C GLU A 244 -24.16 -9.85 -3.07
N PHE A 245 -25.30 -10.59 -3.11
CA PHE A 245 -25.43 -12.04 -2.82
C PHE A 245 -26.38 -12.66 -3.87
N SER A 246 -26.54 -13.97 -3.76
CA SER A 246 -27.71 -14.76 -4.15
C SER A 246 -28.04 -14.83 -5.64
N LEU A 247 -27.63 -15.96 -6.21
CA LEU A 247 -28.66 -16.90 -6.63
C LEU A 247 -28.70 -18.05 -5.62
N ASN A 248 -29.91 -18.53 -5.31
CA ASN A 248 -30.13 -19.80 -4.61
C ASN A 248 -29.98 -20.97 -5.61
N PRO A 249 -30.05 -22.24 -5.17
CA PRO A 249 -31.35 -22.92 -5.27
C PRO A 249 -31.70 -23.75 -4.01
N SER A 250 -32.77 -24.55 -4.09
CA SER A 250 -33.54 -25.00 -2.93
C SER A 250 -34.13 -26.42 -3.08
N SER A 251 -34.90 -26.82 -2.05
CA SER A 251 -35.91 -27.90 -2.01
C SER A 251 -35.43 -29.33 -1.72
N SER A 252 -36.38 -30.14 -1.23
CA SER A 252 -36.14 -31.35 -0.44
C SER A 252 -37.26 -32.38 -0.62
N SER A 253 -36.96 -33.66 -0.35
CA SER A 253 -37.91 -34.76 -0.13
C SER A 253 -37.14 -36.02 0.29
N ASN A 254 -37.69 -36.99 1.04
CA ASN A 254 -38.71 -36.94 2.09
C ASN A 254 -38.56 -38.21 2.97
N GLN A 255 -39.20 -38.26 4.15
CA GLN A 255 -39.38 -39.48 5.00
C GLN A 255 -38.05 -40.08 5.59
N ASP A 256 -38.06 -40.93 6.62
CA ASP A 256 -39.17 -41.54 7.36
C ASP A 256 -38.93 -41.63 8.90
N LYS A 257 -40.01 -41.79 9.68
CA LYS A 257 -40.02 -41.77 11.15
C LYS A 257 -40.00 -43.17 11.78
N THR A 258 -38.81 -43.74 12.00
CA THR A 258 -38.65 -44.91 12.90
C THR A 258 -37.27 -45.00 13.55
N LYS A 259 -36.72 -43.84 13.92
CA LYS A 259 -35.30 -43.70 14.27
C LYS A 259 -35.04 -42.74 15.44
N GLU A 260 -36.07 -42.00 15.87
CA GLU A 260 -35.95 -40.64 16.44
C GLU A 260 -35.07 -40.52 17.69
N GLU A 261 -34.94 -41.50 18.59
CA GLU A 261 -34.06 -41.33 19.78
C GLU A 261 -32.57 -41.50 19.47
N LYS A 262 -32.18 -42.56 18.73
CA LYS A 262 -30.80 -42.70 18.26
C LYS A 262 -30.48 -41.71 17.14
N VAL A 263 -31.48 -41.28 16.37
CA VAL A 263 -31.34 -40.19 15.41
C VAL A 263 -31.19 -38.85 16.10
N ASN A 264 -31.91 -38.51 17.17
CA ASN A 264 -31.75 -37.20 17.82
C ASN A 264 -30.35 -37.06 18.44
N ALA A 265 -29.78 -38.11 19.03
CA ALA A 265 -28.37 -38.09 19.43
C ALA A 265 -27.41 -37.95 18.22
N THR A 266 -27.67 -38.69 17.14
CA THR A 266 -26.81 -38.68 15.94
C THR A 266 -26.98 -37.42 15.08
N TYR A 267 -28.14 -36.76 15.11
CA TYR A 267 -28.50 -35.55 14.35
C TYR A 267 -28.28 -34.28 15.17
N ALA A 268 -28.27 -34.35 16.51
CA ALA A 268 -27.61 -33.33 17.32
C ALA A 268 -26.10 -33.34 17.05
N LYS A 269 -25.49 -34.52 16.83
CA LYS A 269 -24.06 -34.64 16.50
C LYS A 269 -23.73 -34.36 15.03
N ILE A 270 -24.56 -34.76 14.06
CA ILE A 270 -24.43 -34.33 12.66
C ILE A 270 -24.80 -32.85 12.53
N GLY A 271 -25.76 -32.36 13.29
CA GLY A 271 -26.12 -30.95 13.39
C GLY A 271 -25.04 -30.09 14.04
N SER A 272 -24.35 -30.59 15.07
CA SER A 272 -23.15 -29.93 15.61
C SER A 272 -22.02 -29.94 14.59
N ILE A 273 -21.77 -31.07 13.90
CA ILE A 273 -20.76 -31.16 12.82
C ILE A 273 -21.14 -30.29 11.60
N GLN A 274 -22.43 -30.08 11.31
CA GLN A 274 -22.87 -29.14 10.28
C GLN A 274 -22.73 -27.69 10.74
N ASN A 275 -23.09 -27.36 11.98
CA ASN A 275 -22.79 -26.06 12.57
C ASN A 275 -21.27 -25.81 12.57
N GLU A 276 -20.43 -26.74 13.00
CA GLU A 276 -18.96 -26.64 12.95
C GLU A 276 -18.43 -26.43 11.52
N ARG A 277 -19.07 -27.01 10.50
CA ARG A 277 -18.75 -26.80 9.07
C ARG A 277 -19.28 -25.49 8.50
N GLU A 278 -20.31 -24.91 9.10
CA GLU A 278 -20.89 -23.62 8.73
C GLU A 278 -20.42 -22.45 9.59
N GLN A 279 -19.76 -22.75 10.72
CA GLN A 279 -19.22 -21.81 11.68
C GLN A 279 -18.01 -21.10 11.10
N ILE A 280 -17.96 -19.81 11.37
CA ILE A 280 -16.98 -18.87 10.84
C ILE A 280 -16.09 -18.43 11.98
N PHE A 281 -14.82 -18.78 11.88
CA PHE A 281 -13.80 -18.33 12.81
C PHE A 281 -13.09 -17.11 12.22
N ILE A 282 -13.19 -15.97 12.91
CA ILE A 282 -12.58 -14.71 12.50
C ILE A 282 -11.36 -14.41 13.37
N ARG A 283 -10.21 -14.40 12.72
CA ARG A 283 -8.89 -14.16 13.30
C ARG A 283 -8.57 -12.68 13.21
N ALA A 284 -8.38 -12.02 14.34
CA ALA A 284 -8.11 -10.58 14.44
C ALA A 284 -6.97 -10.23 15.43
N LEU A 285 -6.48 -11.19 16.23
CA LEU A 285 -5.23 -11.07 16.97
C LEU A 285 -4.06 -11.29 15.99
N GLY A 286 -3.53 -10.19 15.47
CA GLY A 286 -2.63 -10.15 14.31
C GLY A 286 -3.40 -9.83 13.03
N SER A 287 -2.98 -10.45 11.93
CA SER A 287 -3.57 -10.23 10.61
C SER A 287 -4.99 -10.79 10.50
N LEU A 288 -5.87 -10.05 9.80
CA LEU A 288 -7.25 -10.47 9.60
C LEU A 288 -7.32 -11.71 8.69
N GLU A 289 -7.83 -12.81 9.21
CA GLU A 289 -8.12 -14.04 8.45
C GLU A 289 -9.54 -14.50 8.78
N LEU A 290 -10.26 -15.05 7.80
CA LEU A 290 -11.57 -15.65 8.02
C LEU A 290 -11.52 -17.11 7.55
N GLU A 291 -12.05 -18.01 8.37
CA GLU A 291 -12.08 -19.45 8.12
C GLU A 291 -13.53 -19.94 8.26
N LYS A 292 -14.09 -20.60 7.24
CA LYS A 292 -15.40 -21.28 7.33
C LYS A 292 -15.18 -22.78 7.39
N GLY A 293 -15.61 -23.44 8.46
CA GLY A 293 -15.43 -24.89 8.63
C GLY A 293 -13.98 -25.36 8.51
N GLY A 294 -13.03 -24.52 8.96
CA GLY A 294 -11.58 -24.73 8.84
C GLY A 294 -10.95 -24.34 7.49
N VAL A 295 -11.74 -23.98 6.47
CA VAL A 295 -11.23 -23.55 5.16
C VAL A 295 -11.04 -22.03 5.14
N ARG A 296 -9.82 -21.58 4.81
CA ARG A 296 -9.46 -20.16 4.71
C ARG A 296 -10.15 -19.47 3.53
N ILE A 297 -10.94 -18.45 3.84
CA ILE A 297 -11.49 -17.51 2.85
C ILE A 297 -10.34 -16.61 2.36
N PRO A 298 -10.12 -16.44 1.04
CA PRO A 298 -9.00 -15.67 0.54
C PRO A 298 -9.02 -14.21 1.04
N GLN A 299 -7.95 -13.78 1.72
CA GLN A 299 -7.81 -12.40 2.22
C GLN A 299 -8.08 -11.35 1.13
N THR A 300 -7.81 -11.65 -0.14
CA THR A 300 -8.08 -10.78 -1.29
C THR A 300 -9.55 -10.39 -1.41
N GLU A 301 -10.51 -11.21 -0.96
CA GLU A 301 -11.94 -10.90 -1.12
C GLU A 301 -12.41 -9.78 -0.19
N ILE A 302 -11.80 -9.70 1.00
CA ILE A 302 -12.13 -8.76 2.09
C ILE A 302 -11.15 -7.58 2.14
N SER A 303 -9.86 -7.81 1.91
CA SER A 303 -8.83 -6.75 2.01
C SER A 303 -8.67 -5.91 0.74
N SER A 304 -8.92 -6.47 -0.46
CA SER A 304 -8.80 -5.69 -1.71
C SER A 304 -9.90 -4.65 -1.83
N LYS A 305 -11.14 -5.07 -1.54
CA LYS A 305 -12.23 -4.17 -1.20
C LYS A 305 -12.06 -3.79 0.26
N LYS A 306 -11.13 -2.87 0.62
CA LYS A 306 -11.19 -2.34 2.01
C LYS A 306 -12.57 -1.74 2.29
N LYS A 307 -13.41 -1.44 1.26
CA LYS A 307 -14.82 -1.11 1.43
C LYS A 307 -15.37 -2.20 2.40
N MET A 308 -15.28 -3.49 2.12
CA MET A 308 -15.66 -4.55 3.08
C MET A 308 -15.02 -4.47 4.48
N LEU A 309 -13.77 -4.05 4.56
CA LEU A 309 -12.88 -4.19 5.71
C LEU A 309 -13.25 -3.33 6.94
N LYS A 310 -13.81 -2.11 6.83
CA LYS A 310 -14.24 -1.34 8.04
C LYS A 310 -15.59 -1.83 8.53
N LEU A 311 -16.51 -2.34 7.70
CA LEU A 311 -17.64 -3.08 8.28
C LEU A 311 -17.10 -4.24 9.10
N VAL A 312 -16.25 -5.09 8.52
CA VAL A 312 -15.68 -6.23 9.25
C VAL A 312 -14.99 -5.78 10.54
N LYS A 313 -14.11 -4.78 10.49
CA LYS A 313 -13.44 -4.26 11.70
C LYS A 313 -14.39 -3.60 12.71
N ILE A 314 -15.41 -2.83 12.27
CA ILE A 314 -16.42 -2.22 13.15
C ILE A 314 -17.23 -3.32 13.84
N LEU A 315 -17.69 -4.33 13.08
CA LEU A 315 -18.41 -5.47 13.64
C LEU A 315 -17.56 -6.29 14.61
N LEU A 316 -16.27 -6.44 14.36
CA LEU A 316 -15.35 -7.12 15.30
C LEU A 316 -15.05 -6.26 16.55
N VAL A 317 -14.98 -4.93 16.42
CA VAL A 317 -14.88 -4.02 17.57
C VAL A 317 -16.17 -4.06 18.42
N ARG A 318 -17.33 -4.08 17.77
CA ARG A 318 -18.68 -4.02 18.36
C ARG A 318 -19.37 -5.39 18.44
N PHE A 319 -18.61 -6.47 18.49
CA PHE A 319 -19.08 -7.83 18.23
C PHE A 319 -20.26 -8.27 19.10
N GLU A 320 -20.26 -7.85 20.36
CA GLU A 320 -21.23 -8.29 21.37
C GLU A 320 -22.58 -7.57 21.26
N LYS A 321 -22.59 -6.34 20.72
CA LYS A 321 -23.74 -5.41 20.75
C LYS A 321 -24.22 -4.95 19.37
N GLY A 322 -23.46 -5.29 18.33
CA GLY A 322 -23.60 -4.68 17.02
C GLY A 322 -23.37 -3.18 17.04
N ILE A 323 -23.62 -2.57 15.90
CA ILE A 323 -23.60 -1.12 15.70
C ILE A 323 -24.94 -0.66 15.16
N HIS A 324 -25.44 0.49 15.63
CA HIS A 324 -26.69 1.06 15.14
C HIS A 324 -26.56 1.49 13.68
N ARG A 325 -27.63 1.35 12.90
CA ARG A 325 -27.72 1.64 11.47
C ARG A 325 -27.12 3.01 11.17
N ASP A 326 -27.56 4.05 11.87
CA ASP A 326 -27.18 5.43 11.56
C ASP A 326 -25.77 5.80 12.05
N GLU A 327 -25.32 5.24 13.20
CA GLU A 327 -23.92 5.32 13.66
C GLU A 327 -22.99 4.67 12.64
N LEU A 328 -23.40 3.49 12.15
CA LEU A 328 -22.72 2.79 11.08
C LEU A 328 -22.71 3.65 9.82
N LEU A 329 -23.86 4.13 9.31
CA LEU A 329 -23.92 4.92 8.08
C LEU A 329 -22.99 6.14 8.08
N GLU A 330 -22.81 6.85 9.19
CA GLU A 330 -21.88 8.01 9.27
C GLU A 330 -20.42 7.58 9.44
N LEU A 331 -20.11 6.56 10.26
CA LEU A 331 -18.78 5.92 10.25
C LEU A 331 -18.43 5.32 8.87
N LEU A 332 -19.46 5.01 8.08
CA LEU A 332 -19.40 4.47 6.75
C LEU A 332 -19.28 5.60 5.71
N TRP A 333 -20.37 6.18 5.21
CA TRP A 333 -20.37 7.21 4.16
C TRP A 333 -20.60 8.63 4.74
N PRO A 334 -19.61 9.27 5.41
CA PRO A 334 -19.81 10.58 6.02
C PRO A 334 -20.21 11.63 4.98
N GLY A 335 -21.31 12.34 5.26
CA GLY A 335 -21.89 13.34 4.34
C GLY A 335 -22.57 12.79 3.08
N MET A 336 -22.84 11.48 3.00
CA MET A 336 -23.76 10.93 1.99
C MET A 336 -25.20 10.94 2.51
N THR A 337 -26.17 11.18 1.62
CA THR A 337 -27.59 11.10 1.99
C THR A 337 -28.02 9.69 2.41
N ASP A 338 -28.80 9.60 3.48
CA ASP A 338 -29.19 8.36 4.16
C ASP A 338 -29.68 7.28 3.19
N LYS A 339 -30.56 7.65 2.23
CA LYS A 339 -31.07 6.72 1.21
C LYS A 339 -29.97 6.08 0.35
N ASN A 340 -28.94 6.84 -0.02
CA ASN A 340 -27.83 6.34 -0.83
C ASN A 340 -26.83 5.53 0.01
N ALA A 341 -26.62 5.93 1.26
CA ALA A 341 -25.81 5.21 2.23
C ALA A 341 -26.48 3.87 2.60
N LEU A 342 -27.78 3.84 2.85
CA LEU A 342 -28.62 2.65 3.07
C LEU A 342 -28.61 1.69 1.88
N ASN A 343 -28.82 2.18 0.66
CA ASN A 343 -28.72 1.34 -0.54
C ASN A 343 -27.33 0.68 -0.64
N SER A 344 -26.29 1.45 -0.33
CA SER A 344 -24.90 0.94 -0.32
C SER A 344 -24.64 -0.01 0.85
N LEU A 345 -25.30 0.15 2.01
CA LEU A 345 -25.26 -0.72 3.18
C LEU A 345 -26.00 -2.06 2.96
N HIS A 346 -27.20 -2.03 2.38
CA HIS A 346 -27.93 -3.25 2.01
C HIS A 346 -27.15 -4.04 0.97
N ALA A 347 -26.65 -3.35 -0.06
CA ALA A 347 -25.75 -3.93 -1.04
C ALA A 347 -24.49 -4.50 -0.38
N LEU A 348 -23.89 -3.83 0.60
CA LEU A 348 -22.79 -4.36 1.40
C LEU A 348 -23.11 -5.68 2.09
N CYS A 349 -24.19 -5.75 2.88
CA CYS A 349 -24.36 -6.88 3.80
C CYS A 349 -24.43 -8.22 3.04
N PHE A 350 -24.92 -8.14 1.80
CA PHE A 350 -24.74 -9.05 0.67
C PHE A 350 -23.26 -9.55 0.50
N ARG A 351 -22.27 -8.76 0.02
CA ARG A 351 -20.81 -9.07 0.13
C ARG A 351 -20.27 -8.64 1.49
N LEU A 352 -20.84 -9.22 2.51
CA LEU A 352 -20.03 -9.80 3.56
C LEU A 352 -20.47 -11.25 3.73
N ARG A 353 -21.80 -11.47 3.71
CA ARG A 353 -22.44 -12.78 3.64
C ARG A 353 -21.86 -13.71 2.55
N ARG A 354 -21.69 -13.30 1.27
CA ARG A 354 -21.23 -14.23 0.17
C ARG A 354 -19.89 -14.85 0.50
N ILE A 355 -19.00 -14.00 0.97
CA ILE A 355 -17.58 -14.26 1.23
C ILE A 355 -17.42 -15.07 2.52
N ILE A 356 -18.26 -14.79 3.51
CA ILE A 356 -18.49 -15.64 4.68
C ILE A 356 -19.13 -16.99 4.32
N GLY A 357 -19.79 -17.10 3.16
CA GLY A 357 -20.45 -18.31 2.69
C GLY A 357 -21.67 -18.73 3.53
N ASN A 358 -22.20 -17.84 4.37
CA ASN A 358 -23.37 -18.07 5.22
C ASN A 358 -24.15 -16.74 5.36
N PRO A 359 -25.40 -16.63 4.86
CA PRO A 359 -26.16 -15.38 4.92
C PRO A 359 -26.64 -15.04 6.34
N GLU A 360 -26.87 -16.05 7.18
CA GLU A 360 -27.41 -15.94 8.53
C GLU A 360 -26.38 -15.41 9.54
N ALA A 361 -25.09 -15.51 9.22
CA ALA A 361 -23.99 -15.08 10.09
C ALA A 361 -23.91 -13.56 10.28
N LEU A 362 -24.54 -12.77 9.42
CA LEU A 362 -24.60 -11.31 9.51
C LEU A 362 -26.07 -10.87 9.56
N VAL A 363 -26.54 -10.47 10.74
CA VAL A 363 -27.95 -10.13 10.98
C VAL A 363 -28.14 -8.62 11.04
N PHE A 364 -29.25 -8.15 10.47
CA PHE A 364 -29.75 -6.80 10.65
C PHE A 364 -31.09 -6.87 11.39
N SER A 365 -31.16 -6.36 12.62
CA SER A 365 -32.35 -6.39 13.50
C SER A 365 -32.32 -5.22 14.47
N GLU A 366 -33.48 -4.69 14.85
CA GLU A 366 -33.60 -3.53 15.78
C GLU A 366 -32.73 -2.32 15.36
N ASP A 367 -32.69 -2.04 14.05
CA ASP A 367 -31.79 -1.06 13.43
C ASP A 367 -30.31 -1.24 13.85
N ARG A 368 -29.87 -2.47 14.09
CA ARG A 368 -28.47 -2.84 14.37
C ARG A 368 -27.97 -3.88 13.39
N LEU A 369 -26.69 -3.76 13.00
CA LEU A 369 -25.96 -4.76 12.23
C LEU A 369 -24.94 -5.46 13.13
N PHE A 370 -24.94 -6.78 13.17
CA PHE A 370 -24.07 -7.60 14.02
C PHE A 370 -23.73 -8.96 13.39
N PHE A 371 -22.61 -9.56 13.83
CA PHE A 371 -22.33 -10.97 13.59
C PHE A 371 -23.09 -11.85 14.58
N ARG A 372 -23.69 -12.94 14.12
CA ARG A 372 -24.45 -13.87 14.97
C ARG A 372 -23.47 -14.78 15.73
N GLN A 373 -23.42 -14.64 17.05
CA GLN A 373 -22.37 -15.24 17.90
C GLN A 373 -22.43 -16.78 18.01
N ASP A 374 -23.53 -17.38 17.57
CA ASP A 374 -23.67 -18.84 17.41
C ASP A 374 -22.97 -19.35 16.13
N LEU A 375 -23.01 -18.55 15.05
CA LEU A 375 -22.41 -18.85 13.75
C LEU A 375 -20.99 -18.29 13.59
N VAL A 376 -20.64 -17.23 14.32
CA VAL A 376 -19.36 -16.52 14.21
C VAL A 376 -18.66 -16.52 15.56
N GLN A 377 -17.41 -16.97 15.57
CA GLN A 377 -16.50 -16.93 16.72
C GLN A 377 -15.24 -16.14 16.35
N THR A 378 -14.53 -15.62 17.36
CA THR A 378 -13.28 -14.87 17.13
C THR A 378 -12.15 -15.31 18.06
N ASP A 379 -10.90 -15.09 17.62
CA ASP A 379 -9.73 -15.37 18.45
C ASP A 379 -9.64 -14.44 19.68
N PHE A 380 -10.04 -13.18 19.56
CA PHE A 380 -10.11 -12.26 20.71
C PHE A 380 -11.20 -12.64 21.72
N GLN A 381 -12.36 -13.16 21.32
CA GLN A 381 -13.37 -13.65 22.27
C GLN A 381 -12.92 -14.90 23.01
N MET A 382 -12.19 -15.80 22.34
CA MET A 382 -11.62 -16.97 23.00
C MET A 382 -10.51 -16.55 23.98
N PHE A 383 -9.66 -15.60 23.59
CA PHE A 383 -8.69 -14.96 24.49
C PHE A 383 -9.38 -14.35 25.72
N GLU A 384 -10.40 -13.50 25.52
CA GLU A 384 -11.16 -12.83 26.59
C GLU A 384 -11.78 -13.84 27.57
N LYS A 385 -12.44 -14.88 27.05
CA LYS A 385 -13.02 -15.98 27.83
C LYS A 385 -11.99 -16.73 28.67
N HIS A 386 -10.85 -17.09 28.09
CA HIS A 386 -9.78 -17.81 28.79
C HIS A 386 -9.05 -16.92 29.81
N TYR A 387 -8.86 -15.64 29.52
CA TYR A 387 -8.34 -14.65 30.46
C TYR A 387 -9.27 -14.47 31.67
N GLU A 388 -10.58 -14.35 31.47
CA GLU A 388 -11.57 -14.33 32.56
C GLU A 388 -11.57 -15.65 33.36
N GLY A 389 -11.40 -16.80 32.67
CA GLY A 389 -11.24 -18.12 33.28
C GLY A 389 -10.06 -18.17 34.25
N GLY A 390 -8.87 -17.80 33.78
CA GLY A 390 -7.65 -17.78 34.60
C GLY A 390 -7.73 -16.77 35.76
N ALA A 391 -8.23 -15.56 35.51
CA ALA A 391 -8.44 -14.56 36.56
C ALA A 391 -9.45 -15.01 37.63
N LYS A 392 -10.45 -15.84 37.26
CA LYS A 392 -11.41 -16.45 38.18
C LYS A 392 -10.84 -17.64 38.94
N ALA A 393 -9.92 -18.40 38.33
CA ALA A 393 -9.17 -19.47 38.98
C ALA A 393 -8.20 -18.90 40.05
N LEU A 394 -7.45 -17.84 39.73
CA LEU A 394 -6.60 -17.11 40.69
C LEU A 394 -7.39 -16.65 41.92
N ARG A 395 -8.57 -16.04 41.74
CA ARG A 395 -9.44 -15.58 42.84
C ARG A 395 -9.98 -16.72 43.73
N LYS A 396 -9.86 -17.97 43.28
CA LYS A 396 -10.20 -19.19 44.05
C LYS A 396 -8.98 -19.89 44.64
N GLY A 397 -7.76 -19.45 44.33
CA GLY A 397 -6.51 -20.15 44.69
C GLY A 397 -6.19 -21.36 43.81
N ASP A 398 -6.90 -21.56 42.69
CA ASP A 398 -6.66 -22.68 41.77
C ASP A 398 -5.57 -22.31 40.75
N LEU A 399 -4.32 -22.57 41.13
CA LEU A 399 -3.14 -22.17 40.36
C LEU A 399 -2.94 -22.99 39.08
N GLU A 400 -3.25 -24.29 39.08
CA GLU A 400 -3.10 -25.12 37.88
C GLU A 400 -4.13 -24.73 36.82
N LEU A 401 -5.40 -24.50 37.22
CA LEU A 401 -6.42 -24.01 36.29
C LEU A 401 -6.07 -22.60 35.79
N ALA A 402 -5.51 -21.73 36.64
CA ALA A 402 -5.05 -20.41 36.20
C ALA A 402 -3.95 -20.49 35.13
N ILE A 403 -2.93 -21.33 35.34
CA ILE A 403 -1.86 -21.56 34.35
C ILE A 403 -2.43 -22.15 33.06
N GLN A 404 -3.34 -23.13 33.16
CA GLN A 404 -3.96 -23.76 31.99
C GLN A 404 -4.79 -22.76 31.16
N GLU A 405 -5.69 -22.02 31.81
CA GLU A 405 -6.53 -21.02 31.16
C GLU A 405 -5.70 -19.89 30.53
N PHE A 406 -4.68 -19.38 31.22
CA PHE A 406 -3.79 -18.36 30.66
C PHE A 406 -2.91 -18.88 29.52
N ARG A 407 -2.46 -20.15 29.56
CA ARG A 407 -1.76 -20.77 28.42
C ARG A 407 -2.69 -20.99 27.22
N PHE A 408 -3.98 -21.29 27.43
CA PHE A 408 -4.96 -21.25 26.34
C PHE A 408 -5.20 -19.83 25.82
N ALA A 409 -5.29 -18.82 26.68
CA ALA A 409 -5.43 -17.42 26.25
C ALA A 409 -4.27 -16.98 25.35
N ARG A 410 -3.01 -17.16 25.79
CA ARG A 410 -1.84 -16.70 25.00
C ARG A 410 -1.73 -17.37 23.63
N ALA A 411 -2.20 -18.62 23.49
CA ALA A 411 -2.17 -19.35 22.22
C ALA A 411 -3.02 -18.70 21.09
N PHE A 412 -3.96 -17.82 21.42
CA PHE A 412 -4.71 -17.04 20.42
C PHE A 412 -3.95 -15.79 19.93
N TYR A 413 -2.99 -15.27 20.71
CA TYR A 413 -2.23 -14.07 20.37
C TYR A 413 -1.11 -14.36 19.36
N ARG A 414 -1.27 -13.84 18.14
CA ARG A 414 -0.31 -13.99 17.04
C ARG A 414 0.25 -12.63 16.56
N GLY A 415 -0.20 -11.55 17.19
CA GLY A 415 0.08 -10.16 16.85
C GLY A 415 -0.99 -9.24 17.45
N ASP A 416 -0.77 -7.92 17.38
CA ASP A 416 -1.73 -6.93 17.88
C ASP A 416 -3.12 -7.08 17.25
N PHE A 417 -4.17 -6.71 18.00
CA PHE A 417 -5.53 -6.67 17.48
C PHE A 417 -5.63 -5.73 16.27
N PHE A 418 -5.81 -6.29 15.06
CA PHE A 418 -5.54 -5.64 13.77
C PHE A 418 -4.10 -5.09 13.64
N ASP A 419 -3.12 -5.97 13.47
CA ASP A 419 -1.71 -5.58 13.19
C ASP A 419 -1.57 -4.78 11.88
N PHE A 420 -2.38 -5.12 10.88
CA PHE A 420 -2.39 -4.58 9.53
C PHE A 420 -2.97 -3.16 9.42
N ASP A 421 -3.60 -2.64 10.47
CA ASP A 421 -4.21 -1.31 10.50
C ASP A 421 -4.22 -0.73 11.92
N LEU A 422 -3.02 -0.60 12.52
CA LEU A 422 -2.78 -0.08 13.88
C LEU A 422 -3.50 1.25 14.17
N TYR A 423 -3.70 2.08 13.13
CA TYR A 423 -4.27 3.43 13.22
C TYR A 423 -5.79 3.48 13.05
N PHE A 424 -6.51 2.38 13.29
CA PHE A 424 -7.97 2.33 13.26
C PHE A 424 -8.56 2.71 14.63
N PRO A 425 -9.07 3.95 14.84
CA PRO A 425 -9.34 4.48 16.18
C PRO A 425 -10.37 3.66 16.97
N GLU A 426 -11.39 3.13 16.29
CA GLU A 426 -12.42 2.31 16.91
C GLU A 426 -11.84 1.03 17.57
N SER A 427 -10.63 0.59 17.19
CA SER A 427 -9.94 -0.56 17.81
C SER A 427 -9.08 -0.23 19.04
N GLU A 428 -8.78 1.03 19.31
CA GLU A 428 -7.77 1.45 20.31
C GLU A 428 -8.07 0.88 21.71
N ILE A 429 -9.31 1.03 22.18
CA ILE A 429 -9.73 0.56 23.52
C ILE A 429 -9.60 -0.97 23.63
N ARG A 430 -9.99 -1.75 22.60
CA ARG A 430 -9.88 -3.23 22.65
C ARG A 430 -8.42 -3.69 22.50
N ARG A 431 -7.63 -3.03 21.65
CA ARG A 431 -6.19 -3.27 21.50
C ARG A 431 -5.47 -3.07 22.84
N GLU A 432 -5.76 -1.98 23.53
CA GLU A 432 -5.13 -1.64 24.83
C GLU A 432 -5.60 -2.56 25.96
N TYR A 433 -6.88 -2.98 25.97
CA TYR A 433 -7.38 -4.00 26.88
C TYR A 433 -6.65 -5.35 26.66
N ILE A 434 -6.59 -5.83 25.42
CA ILE A 434 -5.91 -7.09 25.05
C ILE A 434 -4.40 -7.01 25.41
N ARG A 435 -3.74 -5.88 25.12
CA ARG A 435 -2.34 -5.62 25.51
C ARG A 435 -2.14 -5.78 27.01
N LYS A 436 -2.97 -5.13 27.84
CA LYS A 436 -2.88 -5.20 29.30
C LYS A 436 -3.11 -6.63 29.82
N SER A 437 -4.16 -7.30 29.35
CA SER A 437 -4.46 -8.69 29.72
C SER A 437 -3.34 -9.65 29.32
N LEU A 438 -2.69 -9.45 28.17
CA LEU A 438 -1.51 -10.23 27.76
C LEU A 438 -0.29 -9.96 28.65
N ILE A 439 -0.03 -8.70 29.02
CA ILE A 439 1.07 -8.36 29.95
C ILE A 439 0.84 -8.99 31.34
N GLU A 440 -0.41 -9.03 31.81
CA GLU A 440 -0.77 -9.73 33.06
C GLU A 440 -0.60 -11.26 32.94
N ILE A 441 -1.01 -11.85 31.81
CA ILE A 441 -0.79 -13.27 31.49
C ILE A 441 0.70 -13.61 31.46
N PHE A 442 1.51 -12.88 30.67
CA PHE A 442 2.93 -13.19 30.52
C PHE A 442 3.70 -12.94 31.82
N ARG A 443 3.30 -11.96 32.64
CA ARG A 443 3.88 -11.76 33.97
C ARG A 443 3.66 -12.98 34.86
N PHE A 444 2.41 -13.43 35.01
CA PHE A 444 2.09 -14.58 35.84
C PHE A 444 2.72 -15.88 35.30
N LEU A 445 2.71 -16.09 33.98
CA LEU A 445 3.32 -17.29 33.39
C LEU A 445 4.85 -17.27 33.53
N CYS A 446 5.55 -16.16 33.26
CA CYS A 446 6.99 -16.08 33.50
C CYS A 446 7.37 -16.31 34.97
N GLU A 447 6.58 -15.80 35.93
CA GLU A 447 6.78 -16.08 37.36
C GLU A 447 6.64 -17.59 37.67
N LYS A 448 5.63 -18.26 37.11
CA LYS A 448 5.40 -19.70 37.32
C LYS A 448 6.37 -20.59 36.56
N ASP A 449 6.84 -20.18 35.39
CA ASP A 449 7.81 -20.91 34.59
C ASP A 449 9.20 -20.86 35.23
N VAL A 450 9.57 -19.75 35.90
CA VAL A 450 10.75 -19.69 36.79
C VAL A 450 10.61 -20.64 37.99
N GLU A 451 9.46 -20.65 38.67
CA GLU A 451 9.20 -21.57 39.80
C GLU A 451 9.28 -23.04 39.38
N ARG A 452 8.79 -23.39 38.18
CA ARG A 452 8.75 -24.75 37.63
C ARG A 452 10.02 -25.17 36.89
N LYS A 453 10.92 -24.22 36.58
CA LYS A 453 12.09 -24.40 35.70
C LYS A 453 11.69 -24.80 34.27
N GLU A 454 10.56 -24.28 33.77
CA GLU A 454 10.09 -24.44 32.38
C GLU A 454 10.76 -23.41 31.45
N VAL A 455 12.05 -23.64 31.15
CA VAL A 455 12.93 -22.64 30.51
C VAL A 455 12.48 -22.24 29.10
N GLU A 456 11.93 -23.18 28.32
CA GLU A 456 11.41 -22.93 26.98
C GLU A 456 10.17 -22.03 26.98
N GLY A 457 9.25 -22.27 27.93
CA GLY A 457 8.05 -21.43 28.13
C GLY A 457 8.44 -20.02 28.55
N LEU A 458 9.34 -19.91 29.53
CA LEU A 458 9.90 -18.65 29.99
C LEU A 458 10.55 -17.85 28.85
N LEU A 459 11.29 -18.50 27.95
CA LEU A 459 11.90 -17.83 26.80
C LEU A 459 10.86 -17.32 25.79
N GLU A 460 9.83 -18.13 25.48
CA GLU A 460 8.77 -17.78 24.53
C GLU A 460 7.89 -16.63 25.05
N ASP A 461 7.50 -16.68 26.32
CA ASP A 461 6.57 -15.72 26.92
C ASP A 461 7.26 -14.41 27.29
N SER A 462 8.50 -14.44 27.78
CA SER A 462 9.31 -13.22 27.93
C SER A 462 9.55 -12.53 26.58
N ALA A 463 9.88 -13.29 25.53
CA ALA A 463 10.03 -12.74 24.18
C ALA A 463 8.70 -12.20 23.61
N SER A 464 7.55 -12.68 24.09
CA SER A 464 6.22 -12.25 23.65
C SER A 464 5.72 -11.02 24.40
N TRP A 465 6.06 -10.89 25.68
CA TRP A 465 5.91 -9.67 26.47
C TRP A 465 6.80 -8.54 25.92
N ILE A 466 8.06 -8.81 25.58
CA ILE A 466 8.97 -7.83 24.95
C ILE A 466 8.43 -7.32 23.59
N ARG A 467 7.66 -8.12 22.85
CA ARG A 467 7.02 -7.66 21.60
C ARG A 467 5.82 -6.74 21.83
N LEU A 468 5.21 -6.79 23.02
CA LEU A 468 4.21 -5.80 23.43
C LEU A 468 4.92 -4.55 23.97
N ASP A 469 5.81 -4.72 24.95
CA ASP A 469 6.48 -3.63 25.66
C ASP A 469 7.99 -3.88 25.71
N ASP A 470 8.74 -3.26 24.78
CA ASP A 470 10.20 -3.38 24.72
C ASP A 470 10.93 -2.55 25.78
N LEU A 471 10.18 -1.77 26.56
CA LEU A 471 10.66 -0.95 27.68
C LEU A 471 10.30 -1.55 29.06
N ASP A 472 9.45 -2.58 29.14
CA ASP A 472 9.20 -3.31 30.40
C ASP A 472 10.42 -4.17 30.76
N GLU A 473 11.26 -3.62 31.61
CA GLU A 473 12.53 -4.23 32.00
C GLU A 473 12.37 -5.57 32.72
N ARG A 474 11.19 -5.88 33.28
CA ARG A 474 10.91 -7.18 33.92
C ARG A 474 10.82 -8.28 32.87
N ALA A 475 10.21 -8.00 31.73
CA ALA A 475 10.17 -8.92 30.59
C ALA A 475 11.59 -9.27 30.12
N TRP A 476 12.47 -8.28 30.04
CA TRP A 476 13.89 -8.47 29.74
C TRP A 476 14.64 -9.27 30.82
N ARG A 477 14.38 -9.05 32.12
CA ARG A 477 14.97 -9.86 33.20
C ARG A 477 14.61 -11.34 33.07
N PHE A 478 13.34 -11.67 32.83
CA PHE A 478 12.92 -13.05 32.56
C PHE A 478 13.60 -13.64 31.31
N HIS A 479 13.72 -12.85 30.23
CA HIS A 479 14.38 -13.27 28.99
C HIS A 479 15.87 -13.55 29.19
N PHE A 480 16.59 -12.72 29.95
CA PHE A 480 18.00 -12.91 30.26
C PHE A 480 18.25 -14.11 31.19
N GLU A 481 17.37 -14.37 32.16
CA GLU A 481 17.45 -15.56 33.02
C GLU A 481 17.18 -16.84 32.23
N ALA A 482 16.19 -16.85 31.32
CA ALA A 482 15.98 -17.97 30.39
C ALA A 482 17.20 -18.23 29.49
N LEU A 483 17.77 -17.18 28.90
CA LEU A 483 18.99 -17.29 28.08
C LEU A 483 20.22 -17.74 28.90
N LEU A 484 20.30 -17.41 30.20
CA LEU A 484 21.34 -17.92 31.10
C LEU A 484 21.16 -19.43 31.36
N GLN A 485 19.94 -19.88 31.62
CA GLN A 485 19.64 -21.29 31.89
C GLN A 485 19.82 -22.18 30.64
N LEU A 486 19.69 -21.62 29.44
CA LEU A 486 20.00 -22.28 28.16
C LEU A 486 21.48 -22.14 27.70
N ASP A 487 22.38 -21.61 28.55
CA ASP A 487 23.79 -21.27 28.23
C ASP A 487 23.97 -20.34 27.00
N ARG A 488 22.92 -19.61 26.61
CA ARG A 488 22.91 -18.63 25.51
C ARG A 488 23.48 -17.27 25.93
N LYS A 489 24.51 -17.29 26.78
CA LYS A 489 25.22 -16.12 27.35
C LYS A 489 25.58 -15.04 26.32
N ASN A 490 26.14 -15.45 25.18
CA ASN A 490 26.55 -14.53 24.11
C ASN A 490 25.36 -13.83 23.43
N GLU A 491 24.16 -14.40 23.49
CA GLU A 491 22.93 -13.81 22.96
C GLU A 491 22.33 -12.83 23.98
N ALA A 492 22.26 -13.23 25.26
CA ALA A 492 21.81 -12.36 26.35
C ALA A 492 22.60 -11.05 26.41
N LEU A 493 23.93 -11.11 26.29
CA LEU A 493 24.79 -9.91 26.30
C LEU A 493 24.57 -9.00 25.08
N ARG A 494 24.28 -9.56 23.89
CA ARG A 494 23.90 -8.75 22.71
C ARG A 494 22.54 -8.10 22.91
N LYS A 495 21.56 -8.87 23.39
CA LYS A 495 20.19 -8.42 23.66
C LYS A 495 20.14 -7.33 24.73
N TYR A 496 20.98 -7.43 25.76
CA TYR A 496 21.16 -6.36 26.75
C TYR A 496 21.72 -5.07 26.14
N GLU A 497 22.73 -5.14 25.29
CA GLU A 497 23.27 -3.96 24.59
C GLU A 497 22.33 -3.40 23.51
N GLU A 498 21.32 -4.15 23.07
CA GLU A 498 20.18 -3.64 22.29
C GLU A 498 19.16 -2.93 23.21
N PHE A 499 18.67 -3.62 24.25
CA PHE A 499 17.73 -3.09 25.24
C PHE A 499 18.22 -1.78 25.88
N ARG A 500 19.45 -1.75 26.39
CA ARG A 500 20.05 -0.55 27.01
C ARG A 500 20.05 0.66 26.07
N LYS A 501 20.23 0.43 24.77
CA LYS A 501 20.18 1.50 23.75
C LYS A 501 18.75 1.96 23.48
N SER A 502 17.76 1.07 23.51
CA SER A 502 16.33 1.44 23.42
C SER A 502 15.93 2.28 24.66
N LEU A 503 16.17 1.76 25.85
CA LEU A 503 15.85 2.40 27.13
C LEU A 503 16.46 3.81 27.25
N ARG A 504 17.75 3.97 26.90
CA ARG A 504 18.43 5.28 26.90
C ARG A 504 17.96 6.22 25.79
N LYS A 505 17.39 5.71 24.71
CA LYS A 505 16.89 6.51 23.57
C LYS A 505 15.46 6.99 23.79
N GLU A 506 14.56 6.16 24.32
CA GLU A 506 13.15 6.50 24.52
C GLU A 506 12.88 7.15 25.89
N LEU A 507 13.50 6.64 26.97
CA LEU A 507 13.24 7.10 28.34
C LEU A 507 14.38 7.92 28.96
N GLY A 508 15.58 7.90 28.36
CA GLY A 508 16.75 8.65 28.84
C GLY A 508 17.45 8.06 30.08
N VAL A 509 16.93 6.98 30.66
CA VAL A 509 17.47 6.32 31.87
C VAL A 509 18.53 5.26 31.54
N ASP A 510 19.24 4.76 32.55
CA ASP A 510 20.04 3.53 32.49
C ASP A 510 19.26 2.36 33.15
N PRO A 511 19.59 1.08 32.86
CA PRO A 511 18.91 -0.10 33.40
C PRO A 511 18.83 -0.18 34.93
N GLU A 512 17.77 -0.81 35.45
CA GLU A 512 17.58 -1.09 36.88
C GLU A 512 18.71 -1.96 37.46
N SER A 513 19.01 -1.76 38.75
CA SER A 513 20.08 -2.46 39.48
C SER A 513 19.91 -4.00 39.49
N GLU A 514 18.67 -4.49 39.51
CA GLU A 514 18.35 -5.92 39.38
C GLU A 514 18.84 -6.49 38.04
N THR A 515 18.66 -5.75 36.95
CA THR A 515 19.09 -6.14 35.60
C THR A 515 20.60 -6.09 35.48
N LEU A 516 21.24 -5.04 36.01
CA LEU A 516 22.69 -4.94 36.06
C LEU A 516 23.32 -6.13 36.82
N ALA A 517 22.73 -6.52 37.96
CA ALA A 517 23.18 -7.69 38.73
C ALA A 517 23.01 -9.01 37.96
N LEU A 518 21.90 -9.19 37.24
CA LEU A 518 21.67 -10.35 36.37
C LEU A 518 22.67 -10.40 35.20
N ILE A 519 22.98 -9.26 34.59
CA ILE A 519 23.97 -9.17 33.50
C ILE A 519 25.38 -9.46 34.01
N GLU A 520 25.75 -9.07 35.23
CA GLU A 520 27.04 -9.46 35.83
C GLU A 520 27.10 -10.95 36.25
N ARG A 521 25.98 -11.56 36.67
CA ARG A 521 25.88 -13.04 36.78
C ARG A 521 26.14 -13.72 35.43
N ILE A 522 25.57 -13.19 34.35
CA ILE A 522 25.76 -13.71 32.99
C ILE A 522 27.21 -13.51 32.53
N ARG A 523 27.82 -12.33 32.77
CA ARG A 523 29.24 -12.02 32.44
C ARG A 523 30.21 -12.92 33.19
N SER A 524 30.02 -13.13 34.49
CA SER A 524 30.82 -14.06 35.29
C SER A 524 30.57 -15.54 34.96
N GLY A 525 29.39 -15.89 34.41
CA GLY A 525 29.01 -17.29 34.15
C GLY A 525 28.54 -18.03 35.41
N ALA A 526 28.19 -17.30 36.48
CA ALA A 526 27.72 -17.86 37.74
C ALA A 526 26.26 -18.33 37.63
N VAL A 527 26.07 -19.54 37.08
CA VAL A 527 24.79 -20.25 37.15
C VAL A 527 24.48 -20.58 38.61
N SER A 528 23.43 -19.97 39.16
CA SER A 528 22.96 -20.25 40.51
C SER A 528 22.29 -21.62 40.54
N ARG A 529 23.02 -22.66 40.93
CA ARG A 529 22.47 -24.00 41.17
C ARG A 529 21.74 -24.01 42.51
N ALA A 530 20.41 -23.82 42.44
CA ALA A 530 19.45 -24.07 43.51
C ALA A 530 18.56 -25.26 43.13
#